data_AF-A0A8R1WAK5-F1
#
_entry.id   AF-A0A8R1WAK5-F1
#
_cell.length_a   1.000
_cell.length_b   1.000
_cell.length_c   1.000
_cell.angle_alpha   90.00
_cell.angle_beta   90.00
_cell.angle_gamma   90.00
#
_symmetry.space_group_name_H-M   'P 1'
#
loop_
_entity.id
_entity.type
_entity.pdbx_description
1 polymer ?
#
loop_
_entity_poly.entity_id
_entity_poly.type
_entity_poly.pdbx_seq_one_letter_code
_entity_poly.pdbx_strand_id
1 'polypeptide(L)'
;MWRAFLFSFIRRKIVLSVIFGCSLTYCIVSFLLISPRRTDTWRIPRKLDHSAFVWMSAEVDLNNSSLQSCRNTVQGREYIADDKGYICQRDDLLANNCCGTTEKRYICDTCNADGCCVLYEHCVSCCLNPNKRKLLETVLGKASETFRVLFSAINNHFELCLAKCRTSSQSVQHENAYLKSNKHCYTTADKVP
;
A
#
# COMPACT_ATOMS: atom_id res chain seq x y z
N MET A 1 68.17 24.35 24.78
CA MET A 1 66.76 24.50 25.23
C MET A 1 65.70 24.07 24.20
N TRP A 2 66.03 23.75 22.94
CA TRP A 2 65.04 23.30 21.93
C TRP A 2 64.59 21.83 22.03
N ARG A 3 65.39 20.95 22.63
CA ARG A 3 65.06 19.51 22.72
C ARG A 3 63.85 19.24 23.63
N ALA A 4 63.73 19.92 24.77
CA ALA A 4 62.61 19.71 25.71
C ALA A 4 61.24 20.17 25.15
N PHE A 5 61.23 21.24 24.35
CA PHE A 5 60.02 21.76 23.72
C PHE A 5 59.52 20.84 22.59
N LEU A 6 60.44 20.30 21.80
CA LEU A 6 60.15 19.29 20.78
C LEU A 6 59.55 18.03 21.41
N PHE A 7 60.10 17.50 22.51
CA PHE A 7 59.58 16.29 23.17
C PHE A 7 58.16 16.45 23.73
N SER A 8 57.80 17.62 24.26
CA SER A 8 56.45 17.91 24.77
C SER A 8 55.41 18.02 23.63
N PHE A 9 55.78 18.73 22.56
CA PHE A 9 54.92 18.93 21.39
C PHE A 9 54.71 17.63 20.62
N ILE A 10 55.78 16.82 20.49
CA ILE A 10 55.75 15.49 19.90
C ILE A 10 54.90 14.54 20.74
N ARG A 11 54.99 14.56 22.08
CA ARG A 11 54.12 13.73 22.94
C ARG A 11 52.64 14.04 22.76
N ARG A 12 52.22 15.31 22.75
CA ARG A 12 50.80 15.66 22.60
C ARG A 12 50.26 15.33 21.21
N LYS A 13 51.03 15.57 20.14
CA LYS A 13 50.61 15.25 18.77
C LYS A 13 50.62 13.74 18.49
N ILE A 14 51.56 12.98 19.05
CA ILE A 14 51.55 11.52 18.97
C ILE A 14 50.33 10.96 19.71
N VAL A 15 50.02 11.44 20.91
CA VAL A 15 48.83 10.98 21.66
C VAL A 15 47.54 11.24 20.86
N LEU A 16 47.38 12.44 20.28
CA LEU A 16 46.23 12.75 19.44
C LEU A 16 46.17 11.89 18.18
N SER A 17 47.32 11.64 17.54
CA SER A 17 47.40 10.77 16.37
C SER A 17 47.06 9.32 16.70
N VAL A 18 47.42 8.83 17.88
CA VAL A 18 47.08 7.48 18.35
C VAL A 18 45.59 7.37 18.65
N ILE A 19 44.99 8.35 19.34
CA ILE A 19 43.55 8.35 19.62
C ILE A 19 42.75 8.38 18.31
N PHE A 20 43.12 9.26 17.37
CA PHE A 20 42.47 9.34 16.07
C PHE A 20 42.66 8.05 15.26
N GLY A 21 43.87 7.49 15.27
CA GLY A 21 44.17 6.20 14.62
C GLY A 21 43.33 5.06 15.18
N CYS A 22 43.24 4.92 16.51
CA CYS A 22 42.41 3.91 17.17
C CYS A 22 40.91 4.11 16.91
N SER A 23 40.44 5.37 16.86
CA SER A 23 39.05 5.68 16.53
C SER A 23 38.73 5.35 15.06
N LEU A 24 39.64 5.69 14.14
CA LEU A 24 39.49 5.39 12.72
C LEU A 24 39.54 3.88 12.46
N THR A 25 40.47 3.15 13.07
CA THR A 25 40.54 1.69 12.94
C THR A 25 39.33 1.01 13.56
N TYR A 26 38.85 1.47 14.72
CA TYR A 26 37.59 1.00 15.28
C TYR A 26 36.42 1.27 14.31
N CYS A 27 36.36 2.45 13.69
CA CYS A 27 35.31 2.79 12.73
C CYS A 27 35.38 1.90 11.48
N ILE A 28 36.57 1.73 10.90
CA ILE A 28 36.80 0.86 9.73
C ILE A 28 36.48 -0.60 10.07
N VAL A 29 36.96 -1.10 11.21
CA VAL A 29 36.67 -2.46 11.67
C VAL A 29 35.19 -2.63 11.99
N SER A 30 34.52 -1.61 12.55
CA SER A 30 33.07 -1.61 12.73
C SER A 30 32.36 -1.66 11.38
N PHE A 31 32.74 -0.85 10.39
CA PHE A 31 32.16 -0.90 9.03
C PHE A 31 32.49 -2.17 8.23
N LEU A 32 33.60 -2.84 8.51
CA LEU A 32 34.02 -4.06 7.80
C LEU A 32 33.58 -5.36 8.50
N LEU A 33 33.56 -5.40 9.84
CA LEU A 33 33.04 -6.52 10.64
C LEU A 33 31.52 -6.45 10.80
N ILE A 34 30.94 -5.25 10.84
CA ILE A 34 29.57 -5.03 10.38
C ILE A 34 29.65 -5.02 8.85
N SER A 35 30.01 -6.19 8.29
CA SER A 35 29.41 -6.62 7.02
C SER A 35 27.96 -6.19 7.10
N PRO A 36 27.40 -5.49 6.08
CA PRO A 36 26.10 -4.91 6.22
C PRO A 36 25.23 -6.05 6.75
N ARG A 37 24.71 -5.89 7.97
CA ARG A 37 23.52 -6.62 8.41
C ARG A 37 22.36 -6.07 7.55
N ARG A 38 22.53 -6.14 6.24
CA ARG A 38 21.53 -6.19 5.21
C ARG A 38 20.98 -7.60 5.25
N THR A 39 20.32 -7.88 6.35
CA THR A 39 19.10 -8.67 6.35
C THR A 39 18.12 -8.01 7.31
N ASP A 40 17.87 -6.70 7.15
CA ASP A 40 16.47 -6.29 7.03
C ASP A 40 15.96 -6.94 5.75
N THR A 41 15.70 -8.23 5.84
CA THR A 41 14.96 -8.98 4.84
C THR A 41 13.51 -8.56 4.97
N TRP A 42 13.21 -7.33 4.58
CA TRP A 42 12.14 -7.17 3.61
C TRP A 42 12.67 -7.86 2.35
N ARG A 43 12.59 -9.21 2.31
CA ARG A 43 12.67 -9.93 1.06
C ARG A 43 11.46 -9.42 0.29
N ILE A 44 11.64 -8.35 -0.49
CA ILE A 44 10.69 -8.03 -1.55
C ILE A 44 10.82 -9.23 -2.47
N PRO A 45 9.83 -10.14 -2.49
CA PRO A 45 9.97 -11.35 -3.26
C PRO A 45 10.11 -10.92 -4.72
N ARG A 46 11.17 -11.40 -5.40
CA ARG A 46 11.51 -10.94 -6.76
C ARG A 46 10.43 -11.28 -7.78
N LYS A 47 9.54 -12.21 -7.42
CA LYS A 47 8.20 -12.41 -7.96
C LYS A 47 7.22 -12.23 -6.80
N LEU A 48 6.19 -11.40 -6.93
CA LEU A 48 5.02 -11.56 -6.06
C LEU A 48 4.61 -13.03 -6.16
N ASP A 49 4.65 -13.76 -5.06
CA ASP A 49 4.12 -15.11 -5.04
C ASP A 49 2.59 -14.98 -5.04
N HIS A 50 2.02 -14.92 -6.24
CA HIS A 50 0.57 -14.82 -6.43
C HIS A 50 -0.19 -16.03 -5.87
N SER A 51 0.50 -17.07 -5.40
CA SER A 51 -0.11 -18.26 -4.78
C SER A 51 -0.87 -17.96 -3.48
N ALA A 52 -0.61 -16.82 -2.84
CA ALA A 52 -1.31 -16.41 -1.62
C ALA A 52 -2.49 -15.43 -1.84
N PHE A 53 -2.70 -14.92 -3.06
CA PHE A 53 -3.76 -13.94 -3.31
C PHE A 53 -5.13 -14.62 -3.44
N VAL A 54 -6.06 -14.28 -2.55
CA VAL A 54 -7.42 -14.86 -2.53
C VAL A 54 -8.40 -13.96 -3.27
N TRP A 55 -8.90 -14.45 -4.40
CA TRP A 55 -10.05 -13.85 -5.10
C TRP A 55 -11.34 -14.23 -4.38
N MET A 56 -12.23 -13.26 -4.20
CA MET A 56 -13.62 -13.59 -3.87
C MET A 56 -14.27 -14.32 -5.04
N SER A 57 -14.69 -15.56 -4.81
CA SER A 57 -15.53 -16.31 -5.72
C SER A 57 -16.99 -15.89 -5.55
N ALA A 58 -17.76 -15.94 -6.64
CA ALA A 58 -19.18 -15.58 -6.65
C ALA A 58 -20.08 -16.53 -5.83
N GLU A 59 -19.52 -17.61 -5.26
CA GLU A 59 -20.27 -18.75 -4.72
C GLU A 59 -20.15 -18.94 -3.20
N VAL A 60 -19.38 -18.10 -2.49
CA VAL A 60 -19.35 -18.14 -1.02
C VAL A 60 -20.33 -17.09 -0.51
N ASP A 61 -21.57 -17.50 -0.22
CA ASP A 61 -22.40 -16.99 0.87
C ASP A 61 -23.87 -17.38 0.70
N LEU A 62 -24.21 -18.65 0.93
CA LEU A 62 -25.58 -19.02 1.32
C LEU A 62 -25.65 -19.88 2.60
N ASN A 63 -24.53 -20.48 3.05
CA ASN A 63 -24.58 -21.49 4.13
C ASN A 63 -23.80 -21.13 5.43
N ASN A 64 -23.27 -19.91 5.58
CA ASN A 64 -22.56 -19.51 6.81
C ASN A 64 -22.92 -18.09 7.31
N SER A 65 -24.16 -17.66 7.03
CA SER A 65 -24.61 -16.27 7.13
C SER A 65 -24.91 -15.75 8.54
N SER A 66 -24.72 -16.52 9.62
CA SER A 66 -25.23 -16.10 10.94
C SER A 66 -24.22 -15.47 11.91
N LEU A 67 -22.90 -15.48 11.66
CA LEU A 67 -21.93 -14.95 12.64
C LEU A 67 -20.64 -14.32 12.07
N GLN A 68 -20.53 -14.08 10.77
CA GLN A 68 -19.28 -13.56 10.20
C GLN A 68 -19.29 -12.03 10.11
N SER A 69 -18.44 -11.37 10.90
CA SER A 69 -18.17 -9.93 10.78
C SER A 69 -17.57 -9.59 9.43
N CYS A 70 -17.97 -8.46 8.84
CA CYS A 70 -17.36 -7.93 7.61
C CYS A 70 -16.25 -6.92 7.94
N ARG A 71 -15.34 -6.74 6.99
CA ARG A 71 -14.53 -5.53 6.90
C ARG A 71 -15.25 -4.50 6.04
N ASN A 72 -14.98 -3.22 6.27
CA ASN A 72 -15.60 -2.16 5.50
C ASN A 72 -14.66 -0.96 5.28
N THR A 73 -15.08 -0.04 4.40
CA THR A 73 -14.39 1.22 4.15
C THR A 73 -14.61 2.18 5.33
N VAL A 74 -13.57 2.44 6.11
CA VAL A 74 -13.65 3.32 7.28
C VAL A 74 -13.70 4.82 6.90
N GLN A 75 -13.17 5.18 5.74
CA GLN A 75 -12.88 6.57 5.36
C GLN A 75 -14.07 7.36 4.77
N GLY A 76 -15.18 6.69 4.41
CA GLY A 76 -16.32 7.33 3.75
C GLY A 76 -17.16 8.19 4.69
N ARG A 77 -17.48 9.44 4.32
CA ARG A 77 -18.31 10.31 5.16
C ARG A 77 -19.76 9.83 5.23
N GLU A 78 -20.35 9.51 4.09
CA GLU A 78 -21.79 9.23 3.93
C GLU A 78 -22.06 7.75 3.68
N TYR A 79 -21.26 7.13 2.82
CA TYR A 79 -21.41 5.74 2.42
C TYR A 79 -20.31 4.86 3.01
N ILE A 80 -20.61 3.58 3.12
CA ILE A 80 -19.69 2.51 3.49
C ILE A 80 -19.84 1.39 2.46
N ALA A 81 -18.71 0.88 1.96
CA ALA A 81 -18.65 -0.37 1.20
C ALA A 81 -18.05 -1.48 2.08
N ASP A 82 -18.70 -2.63 2.14
CA ASP A 82 -18.17 -3.80 2.84
C ASP A 82 -17.32 -4.72 1.94
N ASP A 83 -16.64 -5.67 2.55
CA ASP A 83 -15.81 -6.66 1.86
C ASP A 83 -16.61 -7.66 1.04
N LYS A 84 -17.94 -7.75 1.22
CA LYS A 84 -18.84 -8.55 0.37
C LYS A 84 -19.31 -7.78 -0.87
N GLY A 85 -19.00 -6.50 -0.94
CA GLY A 85 -19.32 -5.59 -2.03
C GLY A 85 -20.67 -4.89 -1.89
N TYR A 86 -21.33 -4.95 -0.74
CA TYR A 86 -22.53 -4.14 -0.47
C TYR A 86 -22.15 -2.71 -0.09
N ILE A 87 -23.04 -1.77 -0.42
CA ILE A 87 -22.94 -0.36 -0.03
C ILE A 87 -24.18 0.03 0.78
N CYS A 88 -23.96 0.71 1.89
CA CYS A 88 -24.99 1.28 2.73
C CYS A 88 -24.61 2.68 3.18
N GLN A 89 -25.60 3.45 3.67
CA GLN A 89 -25.27 4.66 4.41
C GLN A 89 -24.58 4.27 5.72
N ARG A 90 -23.75 5.16 6.24
CA ARG A 90 -23.03 4.92 7.49
C ARG A 90 -23.96 4.61 8.66
N ASP A 91 -25.15 5.21 8.68
CA ASP A 91 -26.16 5.00 9.73
C ASP A 91 -26.88 3.64 9.62
N ASP A 92 -26.86 3.02 8.44
CA ASP A 92 -27.47 1.71 8.16
C ASP A 92 -26.51 0.54 8.41
N LEU A 93 -25.30 0.82 8.94
CA LEU A 93 -24.30 -0.21 9.21
C LEU A 93 -24.77 -1.13 10.34
N LEU A 94 -24.80 -2.44 10.07
CA LEU A 94 -25.23 -3.43 11.04
C LEU A 94 -24.16 -3.66 12.13
N ALA A 95 -24.58 -4.21 13.27
CA ALA A 95 -23.70 -4.48 14.40
C ALA A 95 -22.54 -5.46 14.09
N ASN A 96 -22.64 -6.22 12.99
CA ASN A 96 -21.58 -7.11 12.48
C ASN A 96 -20.60 -6.41 11.53
N ASN A 97 -20.61 -5.07 11.46
CA ASN A 97 -19.81 -4.25 10.56
C ASN A 97 -20.08 -4.46 9.05
N CYS A 98 -21.17 -5.15 8.71
CA CYS A 98 -21.61 -5.37 7.34
C CYS A 98 -22.73 -4.40 6.95
N CYS A 99 -22.92 -4.20 5.64
CA CYS A 99 -24.11 -3.56 5.13
C CYS A 99 -25.27 -4.58 5.02
N GLY A 100 -26.51 -4.09 5.12
CA GLY A 100 -27.71 -4.90 4.88
C GLY A 100 -27.78 -5.43 3.44
N THR A 101 -28.36 -6.63 3.26
CA THR A 101 -28.37 -7.36 1.98
C THR A 101 -29.43 -6.89 0.97
N THR A 102 -30.11 -5.78 1.22
CA THR A 102 -31.31 -5.33 0.48
C THR A 102 -30.97 -4.59 -0.82
N GLU A 103 -30.19 -5.22 -1.71
CA GLU A 103 -30.03 -4.90 -3.15
C GLU A 103 -28.86 -4.00 -3.60
N LYS A 104 -28.08 -3.39 -2.68
CA LYS A 104 -26.98 -2.47 -3.07
C LYS A 104 -25.60 -3.14 -3.20
N ARG A 105 -25.45 -4.13 -4.08
CA ARG A 105 -24.18 -4.88 -4.25
C ARG A 105 -23.49 -4.59 -5.58
N TYR A 106 -22.17 -4.43 -5.54
CA TYR A 106 -21.32 -4.20 -6.71
C TYR A 106 -21.76 -3.02 -7.59
N ILE A 107 -22.26 -1.95 -6.96
CA ILE A 107 -22.80 -0.79 -7.66
C ILE A 107 -21.68 -0.02 -8.37
N CYS A 108 -21.92 0.35 -9.63
CA CYS A 108 -20.99 1.09 -10.48
C CYS A 108 -21.56 2.44 -10.98
N ASP A 109 -22.65 2.96 -10.40
CA ASP A 109 -23.43 4.07 -10.98
C ASP A 109 -22.65 5.38 -11.19
N THR A 110 -21.65 5.63 -10.33
CA THR A 110 -20.81 6.83 -10.43
C THR A 110 -19.54 6.60 -11.25
N CYS A 111 -19.39 5.41 -11.83
CA CYS A 111 -18.19 4.98 -12.55
C CYS A 111 -18.39 5.17 -14.06
N ASN A 112 -17.36 5.69 -14.72
CA ASN A 112 -17.34 5.81 -16.17
C ASN A 112 -16.79 4.52 -16.84
N ALA A 113 -16.80 4.50 -18.17
CA ALA A 113 -16.31 3.36 -18.97
C ALA A 113 -14.83 3.03 -18.70
N ASP A 114 -14.02 4.02 -18.34
CA ASP A 114 -12.61 3.83 -17.98
C ASP A 114 -12.42 3.14 -16.62
N GLY A 115 -13.49 2.92 -15.86
CA GLY A 115 -13.47 2.33 -14.53
C GLY A 115 -12.95 3.29 -13.45
N CYS A 116 -13.26 4.58 -13.61
CA CYS A 116 -13.04 5.64 -12.65
C CYS A 116 -14.37 6.19 -12.14
N CYS A 117 -14.49 6.38 -10.83
CA CYS A 117 -15.71 6.75 -10.14
C CYS A 117 -15.55 8.07 -9.37
N VAL A 118 -16.68 8.76 -9.16
CA VAL A 118 -16.72 10.00 -8.36
C VAL A 118 -16.62 9.71 -6.87
N LEU A 119 -17.30 8.65 -6.41
CA LEU A 119 -17.30 8.18 -5.02
C LEU A 119 -16.32 7.03 -4.82
N TYR A 120 -15.64 7.02 -3.68
CA TYR A 120 -14.65 6.00 -3.35
C TYR A 120 -15.31 4.64 -3.10
N GLU A 121 -16.41 4.62 -2.35
CA GLU A 121 -17.14 3.42 -1.95
C GLU A 121 -17.75 2.71 -3.16
N HIS A 122 -18.25 3.49 -4.13
CA HIS A 122 -18.71 2.96 -5.41
C HIS A 122 -17.56 2.36 -6.22
N CYS A 123 -16.38 2.97 -6.22
CA CYS A 123 -15.20 2.37 -6.86
C CYS A 123 -14.85 1.02 -6.23
N VAL A 124 -14.81 0.95 -4.89
CA VAL A 124 -14.46 -0.28 -4.16
C VAL A 124 -15.50 -1.37 -4.44
N SER A 125 -16.78 -1.07 -4.31
CA SER A 125 -17.87 -2.02 -4.59
C SER A 125 -17.85 -2.49 -6.05
N CYS A 126 -17.74 -1.58 -7.02
CA CYS A 126 -17.68 -1.93 -8.44
C CYS A 126 -16.44 -2.79 -8.78
N CYS A 127 -15.29 -2.50 -8.15
CA CYS A 127 -14.06 -3.26 -8.30
C CYS A 127 -14.19 -4.70 -7.81
N LEU A 128 -14.91 -4.92 -6.70
CA LEU A 128 -15.14 -6.25 -6.13
C LEU A 128 -16.01 -7.15 -7.01
N ASN A 129 -16.68 -6.60 -8.02
CA ASN A 129 -17.54 -7.37 -8.92
C ASN A 129 -16.74 -8.50 -9.61
N PRO A 130 -17.19 -9.76 -9.54
CA PRO A 130 -16.50 -10.90 -10.17
C PRO A 130 -16.22 -10.73 -11.67
N ASN A 131 -17.06 -9.96 -12.37
CA ASN A 131 -16.88 -9.68 -13.80
C ASN A 131 -15.64 -8.83 -14.11
N LYS A 132 -15.05 -8.16 -13.10
CA LYS A 132 -13.85 -7.33 -13.26
C LYS A 132 -12.56 -8.11 -13.01
N ARG A 133 -12.63 -9.38 -12.59
CA ARG A 133 -11.47 -10.20 -12.23
C ARG A 133 -10.40 -10.26 -13.33
N LYS A 134 -10.77 -10.55 -14.58
CA LYS A 134 -9.80 -10.63 -15.70
C LYS A 134 -9.05 -9.32 -15.92
N LEU A 135 -9.74 -8.19 -15.77
CA LEU A 135 -9.14 -6.86 -15.87
C LEU A 135 -8.17 -6.64 -14.70
N LEU A 136 -8.57 -6.99 -13.49
CA LEU A 136 -7.78 -6.80 -12.28
C LEU A 136 -6.54 -7.70 -12.23
N GLU A 137 -6.60 -8.91 -12.78
CA GLU A 137 -5.43 -9.78 -12.95
C GLU A 137 -4.38 -9.12 -13.86
N THR A 138 -4.82 -8.46 -14.94
CA THR A 138 -3.94 -7.68 -15.82
C THR A 138 -3.33 -6.48 -15.09
N VAL A 139 -4.14 -5.76 -14.32
CA VAL A 139 -3.71 -4.63 -13.50
C VAL A 139 -2.68 -5.08 -12.46
N LEU A 140 -2.91 -6.20 -11.78
CA LEU A 140 -2.01 -6.75 -10.76
C LEU A 140 -0.69 -7.20 -11.39
N GLY A 141 -0.72 -7.81 -12.57
CA GLY A 141 0.47 -8.15 -13.35
C GLY A 141 1.34 -6.93 -13.65
N LYS A 142 0.76 -5.88 -14.26
CA LYS A 142 1.48 -4.63 -14.58
C LYS A 142 1.92 -3.87 -13.32
N ALA A 143 1.08 -3.81 -12.30
CA ALA A 143 1.37 -3.10 -11.06
C ALA A 143 2.45 -3.79 -10.21
N SER A 144 2.58 -5.11 -10.32
CA SER A 144 3.64 -5.87 -9.65
C SER A 144 5.05 -5.45 -10.11
N GLU A 145 5.18 -4.90 -11.32
CA GLU A 145 6.47 -4.42 -11.84
C GLU A 145 6.78 -3.01 -11.35
N THR A 146 5.79 -2.11 -11.36
CA THR A 146 6.00 -0.68 -11.04
C THR A 146 5.91 -0.38 -9.54
N PHE A 147 5.04 -1.09 -8.82
CA PHE A 147 4.71 -0.84 -7.41
C PHE A 147 4.79 -2.11 -6.57
N ARG A 148 5.77 -2.97 -6.86
CA ARG A 148 5.94 -4.29 -6.24
C ARG A 148 5.81 -4.31 -4.72
N VAL A 149 6.37 -3.31 -4.03
CA VAL A 149 6.35 -3.24 -2.55
C VAL A 149 4.93 -3.02 -2.04
N LEU A 150 4.18 -2.08 -2.62
CA LEU A 150 2.81 -1.76 -2.20
C LEU A 150 1.89 -2.97 -2.43
N PHE A 151 2.01 -3.63 -3.58
CA PHE A 151 1.16 -4.78 -3.92
C PHE A 151 1.60 -6.07 -3.21
N SER A 152 2.84 -6.19 -2.74
CA SER A 152 3.29 -7.36 -1.99
C SER A 152 2.63 -7.52 -0.62
N ALA A 153 2.04 -6.45 -0.08
CA ALA A 153 1.32 -6.47 1.20
C ALA A 153 -0.18 -6.80 1.03
N ILE A 154 -0.69 -6.87 -0.20
CA ILE A 154 -2.11 -7.04 -0.49
C ILE A 154 -2.42 -8.53 -0.66
N ASN A 155 -3.25 -9.07 0.24
CA ASN A 155 -3.49 -10.52 0.29
C ASN A 155 -4.86 -10.93 -0.27
N ASN A 156 -5.82 -10.01 -0.34
CA ASN A 156 -7.18 -10.31 -0.76
C ASN A 156 -7.73 -9.32 -1.79
N HIS A 157 -8.80 -9.73 -2.47
CA HIS A 157 -9.48 -8.92 -3.47
C HIS A 157 -9.98 -7.57 -2.92
N PHE A 158 -10.45 -7.56 -1.67
CA PHE A 158 -10.91 -6.33 -1.02
C PHE A 158 -9.80 -5.30 -0.82
N GLU A 159 -8.65 -5.70 -0.28
CA GLU A 159 -7.48 -4.83 -0.09
C GLU A 159 -6.92 -4.34 -1.41
N LEU A 160 -6.99 -5.16 -2.47
CA LEU A 160 -6.64 -4.72 -3.82
C LEU A 160 -7.50 -3.55 -4.26
N CYS A 161 -8.82 -3.67 -4.11
CA CYS A 161 -9.76 -2.62 -4.46
C CYS A 161 -9.61 -1.38 -3.56
N LEU A 162 -9.41 -1.56 -2.25
CA LEU A 162 -9.15 -0.45 -1.32
C LEU A 162 -7.91 0.35 -1.72
N ALA A 163 -6.83 -0.34 -2.10
CA ALA A 163 -5.58 0.29 -2.50
C ALA A 163 -5.68 0.97 -3.86
N LYS A 164 -6.29 0.32 -4.85
CA LYS A 164 -6.42 0.86 -6.21
C LYS A 164 -7.35 2.05 -6.29
N CYS A 165 -8.51 2.01 -5.65
CA CYS A 165 -9.49 3.09 -5.70
C CYS A 165 -9.05 4.39 -4.99
N ARG A 166 -7.89 4.41 -4.32
CA ARG A 166 -7.35 5.65 -3.73
C ARG A 166 -6.90 6.61 -4.82
N THR A 167 -6.99 7.90 -4.53
CA THR A 167 -6.51 8.94 -5.46
C THR A 167 -4.99 8.93 -5.56
N SER A 168 -4.48 9.12 -6.78
CA SER A 168 -3.04 9.25 -7.08
C SER A 168 -2.61 10.71 -7.23
N SER A 169 -1.34 11.02 -6.98
CA SER A 169 -0.76 12.36 -7.27
C SER A 169 -0.81 12.72 -8.75
N GLN A 170 -0.84 11.74 -9.65
CA GLN A 170 -1.03 11.99 -11.09
C GLN A 170 -2.42 12.56 -11.43
N SER A 171 -3.32 12.57 -10.45
CA SER A 171 -4.68 13.07 -10.63
C SER A 171 -4.89 14.54 -10.37
N VAL A 172 -3.87 15.20 -9.83
CA VAL A 172 -3.97 16.59 -9.40
C VAL A 172 -3.28 17.51 -10.39
N GLN A 173 -3.92 18.64 -10.66
CA GLN A 173 -3.41 19.80 -11.35
C GLN A 173 -3.10 20.88 -10.30
N HIS A 174 -2.01 21.61 -10.48
CA HIS A 174 -1.59 22.69 -9.58
C HIS A 174 -1.58 22.26 -8.10
N GLU A 175 -1.15 21.02 -7.84
CA GLU A 175 -0.94 20.42 -6.51
C GLU A 175 -2.19 20.24 -5.63
N ASN A 176 -3.33 20.88 -5.94
CA ASN A 176 -4.52 20.90 -5.07
C ASN A 176 -5.87 20.73 -5.80
N ALA A 177 -5.91 20.74 -7.14
CA ALA A 177 -7.16 20.57 -7.90
C ALA A 177 -7.16 19.23 -8.62
N TYR A 178 -8.26 18.46 -8.61
CA TYR A 178 -8.32 17.23 -9.41
C TYR A 178 -8.58 17.54 -10.89
N LEU A 179 -7.90 16.82 -11.80
CA LEU A 179 -8.08 16.94 -13.25
C LEU A 179 -9.51 16.62 -13.71
N LYS A 180 -10.11 15.61 -13.09
CA LYS A 180 -11.47 15.13 -13.39
C LYS A 180 -12.21 14.81 -12.08
N SER A 181 -13.54 14.95 -12.08
CA SER A 181 -14.39 14.67 -10.92
C SER A 181 -14.33 13.20 -10.49
N ASN A 182 -14.24 12.29 -11.46
CA ASN A 182 -14.10 10.85 -11.26
C ASN A 182 -12.64 10.47 -10.93
N LYS A 183 -12.30 10.63 -9.66
CA LYS A 183 -10.92 10.53 -9.17
C LYS A 183 -10.55 9.16 -8.58
N HIS A 184 -11.50 8.23 -8.42
CA HIS A 184 -11.24 6.92 -7.81
C HIS A 184 -11.26 5.84 -8.90
N CYS A 185 -10.13 5.22 -9.23
CA CYS A 185 -10.04 4.29 -10.37
C CYS A 185 -9.61 2.90 -9.92
N TYR A 186 -10.21 1.85 -10.48
CA TYR A 186 -9.77 0.46 -10.23
C TYR A 186 -9.01 -0.16 -11.41
N THR A 187 -8.94 0.52 -12.55
CA THR A 187 -8.23 0.09 -13.76
C THR A 187 -6.85 0.73 -13.86
N THR A 188 -6.05 0.36 -14.88
CA THR A 188 -4.81 1.09 -15.23
C THR A 188 -5.07 2.37 -16.00
N ALA A 189 -6.31 2.90 -16.02
CA ALA A 189 -6.58 4.26 -16.44
C ALA A 189 -6.05 5.25 -15.39
N ASP A 190 -4.81 5.04 -14.96
CA ASP A 190 -4.00 5.94 -14.17
C ASP A 190 -3.83 7.21 -15.02
N LYS A 191 -4.87 8.03 -14.93
CA LYS A 191 -5.08 9.40 -15.33
C LYS A 191 -4.10 9.87 -16.39
N VAL A 192 -4.35 9.38 -17.59
CA VAL A 192 -3.91 10.06 -18.80
C VAL A 192 -4.52 11.47 -18.76
N PRO A 193 -3.73 12.53 -19.00
CA PRO A 193 -4.30 13.86 -19.25
C PRO A 193 -5.40 13.79 -20.32
#